data_AF-A0A942LDF0-F1
#
_entry.id   AF-A0A942LDF0-F1
#
_cell.length_a   1.000
_cell.length_b   1.000
_cell.length_c   1.000
_cell.angle_alpha   90.00
_cell.angle_beta   90.00
_cell.angle_gamma   90.00
#
_symmetry.space_group_name_H-M   'P 1'
#
loop_
_entity.id
_entity.type
_entity.pdbx_description
1 polymer ?
#
loop_
_entity_poly.entity_id
_entity_poly.type
_entity_poly.pdbx_seq_one_letter_code
_entity_poly.pdbx_strand_id
1 'polypeptide(L)'
;MSVNIYKEIKRLINYGIQKGLIQEQDEIYSRNRILEILHLDDYEDVLIDEEELEEPQFILDEILDYAYSEKILAENTVTYRDLLDAKLMDCLMARPSEIIKSFWSEYRISPSLATDNYYKLSTASNYIKTQRTNKNLSWKNNTDFGELEITINLSKPEKDPKAIAAAKDMKSSSYPLCLLCKENEGYAGRVNHPARQNHRIIPIQLNNEEWFFQFSPYVYYNEHSIVLKGSHDPMKITKATFDRLLEFVEQFPHYFIGSNADLPIVGGSILSHDHFQSGNYTFAMERAQILREMDIEGFEDVEVGIVKWPLSVIRTRSKDRYRLTQLADLILKSWNNYSDES
;
A
#
# COMPACT_ATOMS: atom_id res chain seq x y z
N MET A 1 -31.45 17.01 6.76
CA MET A 1 -32.27 16.52 5.63
C MET A 1 -32.12 15.02 5.60
N SER A 2 -33.17 14.24 5.37
CA SER A 2 -33.02 12.79 5.24
C SER A 2 -32.23 12.49 3.96
N VAL A 3 -31.13 11.76 4.08
CA VAL A 3 -30.34 11.28 2.93
C VAL A 3 -31.26 10.46 2.02
N ASN A 4 -31.30 10.77 0.73
CA ASN A 4 -31.97 9.90 -0.24
C ASN A 4 -31.01 8.75 -0.58
N ILE A 5 -31.14 7.63 0.13
CA ILE A 5 -30.19 6.52 0.01
C ILE A 5 -30.14 5.93 -1.41
N TYR A 6 -31.26 5.85 -2.13
CA TYR A 6 -31.28 5.34 -3.50
C TYR A 6 -30.52 6.24 -4.47
N LYS A 7 -30.56 7.56 -4.24
CA LYS A 7 -29.74 8.53 -4.97
C LYS A 7 -28.26 8.22 -4.77
N GLU A 8 -27.81 8.06 -3.53
CA GLU A 8 -26.41 7.82 -3.21
C GLU A 8 -25.91 6.46 -3.71
N ILE A 9 -26.74 5.41 -3.66
CA ILE A 9 -26.42 4.11 -4.28
C ILE A 9 -26.19 4.27 -5.78
N LYS A 10 -27.09 4.98 -6.49
CA LYS A 10 -26.95 5.22 -7.93
C LYS A 10 -25.71 6.04 -8.26
N ARG A 11 -25.42 7.10 -7.48
CA ARG A 11 -24.19 7.90 -7.61
C ARG A 11 -22.93 7.05 -7.44
N LEU A 12 -22.90 6.15 -6.45
CA LEU A 12 -21.75 5.27 -6.21
C LEU A 12 -21.51 4.29 -7.36
N ILE A 13 -22.58 3.72 -7.92
CA ILE A 13 -22.48 2.81 -9.07
C ILE A 13 -22.01 3.56 -10.31
N ASN A 14 -22.57 4.75 -10.59
CA ASN A 14 -22.14 5.60 -11.70
C ASN A 14 -20.67 5.99 -11.57
N TYR A 15 -20.22 6.34 -10.37
CA TYR A 15 -18.80 6.55 -10.09
C TYR A 15 -17.96 5.30 -10.45
N GLY A 16 -18.42 4.11 -10.05
CA GLY A 16 -17.76 2.85 -10.39
C GLY A 16 -17.60 2.63 -11.90
N ILE A 17 -18.63 2.95 -12.68
CA ILE A 17 -18.60 2.86 -14.15
C ILE A 17 -17.65 3.92 -14.73
N GLN A 18 -17.76 5.19 -14.30
CA GLN A 18 -16.92 6.29 -14.78
C GLN A 18 -15.42 6.05 -14.52
N LYS A 19 -15.08 5.44 -13.38
CA LYS A 19 -13.69 5.09 -13.05
C LYS A 19 -13.24 3.74 -13.61
N GLY A 20 -14.10 3.03 -14.33
CA GLY A 20 -13.80 1.72 -14.91
C GLY A 20 -13.57 0.62 -13.88
N LEU A 21 -14.13 0.77 -12.67
CA LEU A 21 -14.10 -0.28 -11.64
C LEU A 21 -15.02 -1.45 -12.01
N ILE A 22 -16.16 -1.11 -12.63
CA ILE A 22 -17.16 -2.04 -13.17
C ILE A 22 -17.61 -1.59 -14.56
N GLN A 23 -18.30 -2.47 -15.29
CA GLN A 23 -18.93 -2.12 -16.57
C GLN A 23 -20.44 -1.87 -16.41
N GLU A 24 -21.09 -1.28 -17.40
CA GLU A 24 -22.54 -1.01 -17.38
C GLU A 24 -23.38 -2.28 -17.13
N GLN A 25 -22.90 -3.43 -17.60
CA GLN A 25 -23.59 -4.72 -17.41
C GLN A 25 -23.62 -5.16 -15.93
N ASP A 26 -22.71 -4.63 -15.11
CA ASP A 26 -22.61 -4.96 -13.69
C ASP A 26 -23.49 -4.06 -12.81
N GLU A 27 -24.11 -3.00 -13.37
CA GLU A 27 -24.88 -1.98 -12.63
C GLU A 27 -25.92 -2.62 -11.68
N ILE A 28 -26.76 -3.51 -12.22
CA ILE A 28 -27.82 -4.19 -11.45
C ILE A 28 -27.20 -5.14 -10.42
N TYR A 29 -26.09 -5.81 -10.75
CA TYR A 29 -25.42 -6.71 -9.82
C TYR A 29 -24.88 -5.93 -8.62
N SER A 30 -24.08 -4.89 -8.86
CA SER A 30 -23.50 -4.03 -7.81
C SER A 30 -24.57 -3.36 -6.97
N ARG A 31 -25.67 -2.90 -7.58
CA ARG A 31 -26.85 -2.39 -6.87
C ARG A 31 -27.38 -3.39 -5.86
N ASN A 32 -27.66 -4.62 -6.30
CA ASN A 32 -28.23 -5.64 -5.42
C ASN A 32 -27.28 -6.03 -4.28
N ARG A 33 -25.96 -6.05 -4.54
CA ARG A 33 -24.95 -6.27 -3.47
C ARG A 33 -24.95 -5.14 -2.44
N ILE A 34 -25.07 -3.88 -2.88
CA ILE A 34 -25.14 -2.71 -1.98
C ILE A 34 -26.44 -2.71 -1.17
N LEU A 35 -27.59 -3.00 -1.80
CA LEU A 35 -28.88 -3.12 -1.10
C LEU A 35 -28.84 -4.19 -0.01
N GLU A 36 -28.24 -5.36 -0.29
CA GLU A 36 -28.05 -6.41 0.71
C GLU A 36 -27.20 -5.93 1.90
N ILE A 37 -26.12 -5.17 1.64
CA ILE A 37 -25.27 -4.61 2.71
C ILE A 37 -26.05 -3.64 3.60
N LEU A 38 -26.95 -2.86 2.99
CA LEU A 38 -27.74 -1.84 3.67
C LEU A 38 -29.09 -2.36 4.19
N HIS A 39 -29.36 -3.66 4.08
CA HIS A 39 -30.61 -4.29 4.49
C HIS A 39 -31.86 -3.64 3.85
N LEU A 40 -31.77 -3.31 2.57
CA LEU A 40 -32.87 -2.72 1.79
C LEU A 40 -33.52 -3.77 0.89
N ASP A 41 -34.84 -3.92 0.98
CA ASP A 41 -35.62 -4.86 0.16
C ASP A 41 -36.16 -4.23 -1.14
N ASP A 42 -36.25 -2.90 -1.18
CA ASP A 42 -36.76 -2.11 -2.31
C ASP A 42 -35.68 -1.20 -2.90
N TYR A 43 -35.88 -0.78 -4.16
CA TYR A 43 -35.08 0.24 -4.85
C TYR A 43 -35.97 1.16 -5.67
N GLU A 44 -35.77 2.47 -5.51
CA GLU A 44 -36.40 3.49 -6.35
C GLU A 44 -35.36 4.07 -7.32
N ASP A 45 -35.63 4.01 -8.62
CA ASP A 45 -34.74 4.63 -9.59
C ASP A 45 -34.95 6.15 -9.63
N VAL A 46 -33.97 6.87 -9.09
CA VAL A 46 -33.98 8.33 -9.01
C VAL A 46 -33.14 8.96 -10.11
N LEU A 47 -33.56 10.13 -10.56
CA LEU A 47 -32.74 10.98 -11.42
C LEU A 47 -31.58 11.53 -10.60
N ILE A 48 -30.38 11.41 -11.16
CA ILE A 48 -29.16 12.03 -10.64
C ILE A 48 -28.63 12.99 -11.70
N ASP A 49 -28.08 14.11 -11.25
CA ASP A 49 -27.36 15.02 -12.13
C ASP A 49 -26.09 14.33 -12.64
N GLU A 50 -25.67 14.65 -13.86
CA GLU A 50 -24.34 14.26 -14.32
C GLU A 50 -23.29 14.94 -13.45
N GLU A 51 -22.50 14.12 -12.76
CA GLU A 51 -21.36 14.56 -11.97
C GLU A 51 -20.15 13.70 -12.32
N GLU A 52 -18.97 14.30 -12.31
CA GLU A 52 -17.70 13.60 -12.40
C GLU A 52 -16.95 13.82 -11.09
N LEU A 53 -16.93 12.80 -10.24
CA LEU A 53 -16.21 12.85 -8.97
C LEU A 53 -14.82 12.24 -9.12
N GLU A 54 -13.81 12.87 -8.53
CA GLU A 54 -12.47 12.29 -8.45
C GLU A 54 -12.40 11.13 -7.46
N GLU A 55 -13.11 11.25 -6.34
CA GLU A 55 -13.07 10.32 -5.20
C GLU A 55 -14.50 9.97 -4.73
N PRO A 56 -14.73 8.75 -4.20
CA PRO A 56 -16.07 8.32 -3.81
C PRO A 56 -16.45 8.76 -2.39
N GLN A 57 -15.52 9.35 -1.62
CA GLN A 57 -15.68 9.53 -0.18
C GLN A 57 -16.90 10.39 0.19
N PHE A 58 -17.25 11.41 -0.60
CA PHE A 58 -18.46 12.20 -0.34
C PHE A 58 -19.75 11.36 -0.46
N ILE A 59 -19.83 10.48 -1.45
CA ILE A 59 -20.99 9.57 -1.60
C ILE A 59 -21.00 8.55 -0.46
N LEU A 60 -19.83 8.00 -0.13
CA LEU A 60 -19.68 7.06 0.97
C LEU A 60 -20.09 7.67 2.30
N ASP A 61 -19.69 8.91 2.59
CA ASP A 61 -20.03 9.60 3.84
C ASP A 61 -21.55 9.71 4.06
N GLU A 62 -22.30 10.04 3.01
CA GLU A 62 -23.78 10.09 3.03
C GLU A 62 -24.40 8.70 3.27
N ILE A 63 -23.89 7.66 2.59
CA ILE A 63 -24.32 6.26 2.80
C ILE A 63 -24.01 5.80 4.23
N LEU A 64 -22.84 6.15 4.76
CA LEU A 64 -22.42 5.81 6.12
C LEU A 64 -23.27 6.53 7.18
N ASP A 65 -23.62 7.80 6.95
CA ASP A 65 -24.51 8.56 7.84
C ASP A 65 -25.92 7.95 7.86
N TYR A 66 -26.45 7.55 6.70
CA TYR A 66 -27.68 6.76 6.60
C TYR A 66 -27.57 5.42 7.35
N ALA A 67 -26.48 4.67 7.12
CA ALA A 67 -26.27 3.39 7.78
C ALA A 67 -26.22 3.51 9.30
N TYR A 68 -25.68 4.63 9.82
CA TYR A 68 -25.72 4.93 11.24
C TYR A 68 -27.13 5.30 11.74
N SER A 69 -27.88 6.11 11.00
CA SER A 69 -29.25 6.48 11.40
C SER A 69 -30.19 5.28 11.46
N GLU A 70 -30.02 4.34 10.54
CA GLU A 70 -30.80 3.09 10.47
C GLU A 70 -30.22 1.96 11.34
N LYS A 71 -29.18 2.24 12.13
CA LYS A 71 -28.52 1.28 13.04
C LYS A 71 -27.91 0.06 12.34
N ILE A 72 -27.62 0.16 11.05
CA ILE A 72 -26.81 -0.81 10.30
C ILE A 72 -25.35 -0.70 10.75
N LEU A 73 -24.87 0.53 10.97
CA LEU A 73 -23.57 0.82 11.57
C LEU A 73 -23.70 0.89 13.10
N ALA A 74 -22.95 0.06 13.81
CA ALA A 74 -23.04 -0.03 15.28
C ALA A 74 -22.60 1.26 16.00
N GLU A 75 -21.54 1.91 15.52
CA GLU A 75 -20.99 3.14 16.09
C GLU A 75 -20.51 4.05 14.96
N ASN A 76 -20.68 5.37 15.14
CA ASN A 76 -20.20 6.35 14.17
C ASN A 76 -18.75 6.78 14.46
N THR A 77 -17.82 5.83 14.43
CA THR A 77 -16.38 6.11 14.56
C THR A 77 -15.64 5.76 13.28
N VAL A 78 -14.45 6.33 13.10
CA VAL A 78 -13.61 6.08 11.90
C VAL A 78 -13.40 4.60 11.65
N THR A 79 -13.20 3.80 12.70
CA THR A 79 -12.99 2.35 12.55
C THR A 79 -14.20 1.64 11.95
N TYR A 80 -15.41 1.90 12.45
CA TYR A 80 -16.62 1.25 11.94
C TYR A 80 -16.97 1.75 10.55
N ARG A 81 -16.82 3.06 10.30
CA ARG A 81 -16.99 3.65 8.97
C ARG A 81 -16.04 3.03 7.96
N ASP A 82 -14.75 2.86 8.30
CA ASP A 82 -13.76 2.22 7.43
C ASP A 82 -14.10 0.75 7.10
N LEU A 83 -14.71 0.00 8.04
CA LEU A 83 -15.17 -1.37 7.79
C LEU A 83 -16.30 -1.40 6.76
N LEU A 84 -17.30 -0.53 6.91
CA LEU A 84 -18.43 -0.48 5.99
C LEU A 84 -18.04 0.11 4.62
N ASP A 85 -17.18 1.13 4.59
CA ASP A 85 -16.59 1.70 3.37
C ASP A 85 -15.96 0.61 2.48
N ALA A 86 -15.08 -0.20 3.07
CA ALA A 86 -14.40 -1.25 2.32
C ALA A 86 -15.38 -2.31 1.78
N LYS A 87 -16.44 -2.61 2.54
CA LYS A 87 -17.50 -3.55 2.15
C LYS A 87 -18.34 -3.02 0.97
N LEU A 88 -18.68 -1.72 1.00
CA LEU A 88 -19.41 -1.06 -0.08
C LEU A 88 -18.56 -1.00 -1.35
N MET A 89 -17.30 -0.58 -1.23
CA MET A 89 -16.40 -0.48 -2.38
C MET A 89 -16.06 -1.83 -3.01
N ASP A 90 -16.06 -2.92 -2.25
CA ASP A 90 -15.86 -4.27 -2.80
C ASP A 90 -16.98 -4.68 -3.78
N CYS A 91 -18.19 -4.11 -3.65
CA CYS A 91 -19.28 -4.33 -4.62
C CYS A 91 -18.99 -3.75 -6.01
N LEU A 92 -17.99 -2.87 -6.11
CA LEU A 92 -17.51 -2.28 -7.35
C LEU A 92 -16.17 -2.88 -7.79
N MET A 93 -15.65 -3.91 -7.12
CA MET A 93 -14.34 -4.46 -7.42
C MET A 93 -14.45 -5.82 -8.10
N ALA A 94 -13.78 -5.95 -9.24
CA ALA A 94 -13.60 -7.25 -9.89
C ALA A 94 -12.86 -8.25 -8.97
N ARG A 95 -12.98 -9.54 -9.28
CA ARG A 95 -12.34 -10.59 -8.47
C ARG A 95 -10.81 -10.55 -8.64
N PRO A 96 -10.03 -11.04 -7.65
CA PRO A 96 -8.57 -11.03 -7.74
C PRO A 96 -8.01 -11.61 -9.05
N SER A 97 -8.58 -12.71 -9.56
CA SER A 97 -8.14 -13.33 -10.81
C SER A 97 -8.27 -12.43 -12.04
N GLU A 98 -9.28 -11.56 -12.10
CA GLU A 98 -9.52 -10.62 -13.20
C GLU A 98 -8.54 -9.44 -13.13
N ILE A 99 -8.28 -8.93 -11.93
CA ILE A 99 -7.28 -7.87 -11.69
C ILE A 99 -5.87 -8.38 -12.02
N ILE A 100 -5.49 -9.56 -11.53
CA ILE A 100 -4.19 -10.18 -11.80
C ILE A 100 -3.99 -10.42 -13.30
N LYS A 101 -5.02 -10.93 -14.00
CA LYS A 101 -4.96 -11.14 -15.43
C LYS A 101 -4.76 -9.83 -16.20
N SER A 102 -5.46 -8.77 -15.81
CA SER A 102 -5.37 -7.46 -16.44
C SER A 102 -3.98 -6.85 -16.23
N PHE A 103 -3.49 -6.86 -14.98
CA PHE A 103 -2.15 -6.39 -14.64
C PHE A 103 -1.06 -7.05 -15.50
N TRP A 104 -1.05 -8.38 -15.58
CA TRP A 104 -0.04 -9.10 -16.36
C TRP A 104 -0.23 -8.98 -17.87
N SER A 105 -1.45 -8.67 -18.34
CA SER A 105 -1.69 -8.32 -19.74
C SER A 105 -1.07 -6.96 -20.07
N GLU A 106 -1.26 -5.97 -19.20
CA GLU A 106 -0.70 -4.63 -19.34
C GLU A 106 0.82 -4.64 -19.19
N TYR A 107 1.34 -5.48 -18.29
CA TYR A 107 2.78 -5.61 -18.03
C TYR A 107 3.54 -6.06 -19.29
N ARG A 108 2.92 -6.90 -20.13
CA ARG A 108 3.50 -7.32 -21.43
C ARG A 108 3.67 -6.18 -22.42
N ILE A 109 2.90 -5.10 -22.26
CA ILE A 109 3.07 -3.87 -23.04
C ILE A 109 4.19 -3.06 -22.40
N SER A 110 4.09 -2.78 -21.09
CA SER A 110 5.17 -2.20 -20.29
C SER A 110 4.90 -2.36 -18.79
N PRO A 111 5.93 -2.53 -17.94
CA PRO A 111 5.76 -2.54 -16.49
C PRO A 111 5.07 -1.29 -15.94
N SER A 112 5.37 -0.11 -16.49
CA SER A 112 4.78 1.16 -16.05
C SER A 112 3.28 1.23 -16.33
N LEU A 113 2.81 0.79 -17.49
CA LEU A 113 1.37 0.74 -17.78
C LEU A 113 0.60 -0.09 -16.76
N ALA A 114 1.15 -1.25 -16.38
CA ALA A 114 0.53 -2.12 -15.38
C ALA A 114 0.47 -1.47 -14.00
N THR A 115 1.57 -0.85 -13.55
CA THR A 115 1.61 -0.18 -12.25
C THR A 115 0.72 1.06 -12.23
N ASP A 116 0.72 1.87 -13.28
CA ASP A 116 -0.10 3.09 -13.40
C ASP A 116 -1.59 2.76 -13.32
N ASN A 117 -2.04 1.74 -14.07
CA ASN A 117 -3.43 1.30 -14.07
C ASN A 117 -3.83 0.64 -12.74
N TYR A 118 -2.93 -0.14 -12.13
CA TYR A 118 -3.15 -0.71 -10.81
C TYR A 118 -3.19 0.36 -9.70
N TYR A 119 -2.40 1.43 -9.81
CA TYR A 119 -2.43 2.56 -8.89
C TYR A 119 -3.73 3.36 -9.03
N LYS A 120 -4.17 3.62 -10.27
CA LYS A 120 -5.49 4.23 -10.55
C LYS A 120 -6.62 3.39 -9.98
N LEU A 121 -6.60 2.07 -10.16
CA LEU A 121 -7.58 1.15 -9.58
C LEU A 121 -7.60 1.23 -8.05
N SER A 122 -6.43 1.20 -7.42
CA SER A 122 -6.28 1.23 -5.95
C SER A 122 -6.71 2.57 -5.34
N THR A 123 -6.57 3.65 -6.11
CA THR A 123 -7.09 4.99 -5.75
C THR A 123 -8.60 5.05 -5.92
N ALA A 124 -9.10 4.65 -7.10
CA ALA A 124 -10.52 4.70 -7.42
C ALA A 124 -11.37 3.81 -6.51
N SER A 125 -10.84 2.66 -6.09
CA SER A 125 -11.49 1.74 -5.15
C SER A 125 -11.54 2.27 -3.70
N ASN A 126 -10.97 3.46 -3.44
CA ASN A 126 -10.80 4.04 -2.11
C ASN A 126 -10.00 3.14 -1.15
N TYR A 127 -9.16 2.25 -1.69
CA TYR A 127 -8.19 1.49 -0.89
C TYR A 127 -7.04 2.40 -0.45
N ILE A 128 -6.48 3.16 -1.40
CA ILE A 128 -5.63 4.31 -1.09
C ILE A 128 -6.55 5.44 -0.67
N LYS A 129 -6.45 5.87 0.59
CA LYS A 129 -7.34 6.88 1.18
C LYS A 129 -6.88 8.29 0.77
N THR A 130 -7.01 8.63 -0.52
CA THR A 130 -6.48 9.87 -1.10
C THR A 130 -7.03 11.13 -0.42
N GLN A 131 -8.32 11.17 -0.08
CA GLN A 131 -8.91 12.28 0.68
C GLN A 131 -8.18 12.55 2.01
N ARG A 132 -7.64 11.52 2.65
CA ARG A 132 -6.87 11.62 3.91
C ARG A 132 -5.42 11.97 3.63
N THR A 133 -4.81 11.38 2.59
CA THR A 133 -3.40 11.62 2.25
C THR A 133 -3.17 12.99 1.61
N ASN A 134 -4.18 13.56 0.95
CA ASN A 134 -4.15 14.94 0.42
C ASN A 134 -4.09 16.00 1.53
N LYS A 135 -4.37 15.62 2.78
CA LYS A 135 -4.20 16.47 3.96
C LYS A 135 -2.78 16.40 4.52
N ASN A 136 -1.92 15.53 4.01
CA ASN A 136 -0.53 15.44 4.46
C ASN A 136 0.17 16.78 4.18
N LEU A 137 1.02 17.19 5.10
CA LEU A 137 1.84 18.39 4.93
C LEU A 137 3.18 17.95 4.36
N SER A 138 3.65 18.62 3.31
CA SER A 138 5.00 18.43 2.80
C SER A 138 5.66 19.77 2.53
N TRP A 139 6.95 19.86 2.83
CA TRP A 139 7.76 21.02 2.47
C TRP A 139 9.21 20.59 2.24
N LYS A 140 9.90 21.44 1.49
CA LYS A 140 11.28 21.25 1.09
C LYS A 140 12.14 22.37 1.64
N ASN A 141 13.32 22.04 2.14
CA ASN A 141 14.27 23.02 2.64
C ASN A 141 15.68 22.67 2.17
N ASN A 142 16.45 23.67 1.78
CA ASN A 142 17.83 23.47 1.34
C ASN A 142 18.75 23.30 2.55
N THR A 143 19.63 22.31 2.48
CA THR A 143 20.67 22.04 3.48
C THR A 143 22.01 21.85 2.81
N ASP A 144 23.09 21.80 3.59
CA ASP A 144 24.45 21.51 3.08
C ASP A 144 24.57 20.14 2.40
N PHE A 145 23.64 19.22 2.70
CA PHE A 145 23.56 17.87 2.17
C PHE A 145 22.54 17.71 1.02
N GLY A 146 21.94 18.83 0.56
CA GLY A 146 20.93 18.85 -0.49
C GLY A 146 19.54 19.26 0.01
N GLU A 147 18.55 19.08 -0.85
CA GLU A 147 17.14 19.36 -0.53
C GLU A 147 16.62 18.32 0.47
N LEU A 148 16.35 18.77 1.70
CA LEU A 148 15.63 18.00 2.71
C LEU A 148 14.14 18.11 2.43
N GLU A 149 13.48 16.97 2.34
CA GLU A 149 12.03 16.88 2.25
C GLU A 149 11.48 16.38 3.58
N ILE A 150 10.46 17.09 4.08
CA ILE A 150 9.77 16.73 5.32
C ILE A 150 8.30 16.53 4.98
N THR A 151 7.76 15.39 5.41
CA THR A 151 6.35 15.05 5.26
C THR A 151 5.75 14.68 6.60
N ILE A 152 4.60 15.26 6.94
CA ILE A 152 3.76 14.86 8.08
C ILE A 152 2.57 14.11 7.53
N ASN A 153 2.46 12.83 7.90
CA ASN A 153 1.33 11.99 7.52
C ASN A 153 0.16 12.20 8.49
N LEU A 154 -0.88 12.90 8.02
CA LEU A 154 -2.12 13.14 8.76
C LEU A 154 -3.23 12.16 8.38
N SER A 155 -2.94 11.21 7.49
CA SER A 155 -3.93 10.29 6.92
C SER A 155 -4.25 9.08 7.77
N LYS A 156 -3.33 8.71 8.67
CA LYS A 156 -3.50 7.56 9.56
C LYS A 156 -4.39 7.97 10.75
N PRO A 157 -5.60 7.41 10.88
CA PRO A 157 -6.49 7.81 11.95
C PRO A 157 -5.99 7.31 13.32
N GLU A 158 -6.15 8.15 14.34
CA GLU A 158 -6.07 7.69 15.74
C GLU A 158 -7.26 6.78 16.06
N LYS A 159 -7.05 5.78 16.91
CA LYS A 159 -8.13 4.86 17.31
C LYS A 159 -9.03 5.53 18.35
N ASP A 160 -10.33 5.55 18.08
CA ASP A 160 -11.34 6.09 18.99
C ASP A 160 -11.41 5.27 20.31
N PRO A 161 -11.58 5.91 21.49
CA PRO A 161 -11.72 5.21 22.77
C PRO A 161 -12.79 4.12 22.80
N LYS A 162 -13.93 4.30 22.11
CA LYS A 162 -14.98 3.28 21.99
C LYS A 162 -14.50 2.07 21.19
N ALA A 163 -13.77 2.31 20.10
CA ALA A 163 -13.18 1.23 19.30
C ALA A 163 -12.09 0.48 20.09
N ILE A 164 -11.31 1.19 20.91
CA ILE A 164 -10.32 0.58 21.81
C ILE A 164 -11.00 -0.30 22.87
N ALA A 165 -12.08 0.19 23.48
CA ALA A 165 -12.84 -0.57 24.47
C ALA A 165 -13.42 -1.84 23.84
N ALA A 166 -14.14 -1.71 22.72
CA ALA A 166 -14.71 -2.84 21.99
C ALA A 166 -13.64 -3.86 21.58
N ALA A 167 -12.47 -3.40 21.11
CA ALA A 167 -11.36 -4.27 20.73
C ALA A 167 -10.77 -5.10 21.88
N LYS A 168 -10.82 -4.61 23.13
CA LYS A 168 -10.32 -5.34 24.31
C LYS A 168 -11.22 -6.52 24.68
N ASP A 169 -12.52 -6.39 24.43
CA ASP A 169 -13.51 -7.43 24.75
C ASP A 169 -13.62 -8.49 23.65
N MET A 170 -12.98 -8.28 22.49
CA MET A 170 -12.97 -9.24 21.40
C MET A 170 -12.06 -10.44 21.72
N LYS A 171 -12.55 -11.64 21.39
CA LYS A 171 -11.71 -12.86 21.40
C LYS A 171 -10.53 -12.68 20.44
N SER A 172 -9.37 -13.18 20.85
CA SER A 172 -8.21 -13.25 19.97
C SER A 172 -8.57 -14.08 18.73
N SER A 173 -8.23 -13.54 17.56
CA SER A 173 -8.34 -14.24 16.29
C SER A 173 -6.93 -14.50 15.77
N SER A 174 -6.71 -15.70 15.24
CA SER A 174 -5.47 -16.11 14.58
C SER A 174 -5.49 -15.88 13.07
N TYR A 175 -6.59 -15.35 12.51
CA TYR A 175 -6.73 -15.13 11.07
C TYR A 175 -7.23 -13.72 10.75
N PRO A 176 -6.59 -13.00 9.81
CA PRO A 176 -5.23 -13.22 9.30
C PRO A 176 -4.19 -13.13 10.43
N LEU A 177 -3.05 -13.80 10.26
CA LEU A 177 -2.00 -13.85 11.30
C LEU A 177 -1.36 -12.48 11.57
N CYS A 178 -1.20 -11.65 10.54
CA CYS A 178 -0.81 -10.25 10.68
C CYS A 178 -1.43 -9.37 9.58
N LEU A 179 -1.07 -8.09 9.57
CA LEU A 179 -1.58 -7.09 8.62
C LEU A 179 -1.04 -7.23 7.20
N LEU A 180 0.03 -8.00 7.00
CA LEU A 180 0.71 -8.19 5.71
C LEU A 180 0.39 -9.55 5.07
N CYS A 181 -0.18 -10.49 5.81
CA CYS A 181 -0.61 -11.79 5.30
C CYS A 181 -1.48 -11.65 4.04
N LYS A 182 -1.22 -12.46 3.01
CA LYS A 182 -2.02 -12.48 1.76
C LYS A 182 -3.51 -12.79 2.02
N GLU A 183 -3.79 -13.49 3.11
CA GLU A 183 -5.13 -13.78 3.63
C GLU A 183 -5.94 -12.53 3.98
N ASN A 184 -5.32 -11.35 4.00
CA ASN A 184 -6.05 -10.10 4.12
C ASN A 184 -6.81 -9.73 2.85
N GLU A 185 -6.44 -10.20 1.66
CA GLU A 185 -7.18 -9.90 0.43
C GLU A 185 -8.64 -10.36 0.55
N GLY A 186 -9.59 -9.43 0.43
CA GLY A 186 -11.01 -9.72 0.61
C GLY A 186 -11.48 -9.82 2.07
N TYR A 187 -10.61 -9.61 3.07
CA TYR A 187 -10.97 -9.80 4.48
C TYR A 187 -11.89 -8.67 4.99
N ALA A 188 -13.02 -9.05 5.59
CA ALA A 188 -14.01 -8.12 6.17
C ALA A 188 -13.46 -7.21 7.27
N GLY A 189 -12.37 -7.59 7.93
CA GLY A 189 -11.84 -6.87 9.07
C GLY A 189 -12.69 -7.06 10.33
N ARG A 190 -12.29 -6.35 11.37
CA ARG A 190 -12.89 -6.31 12.71
C ARG A 190 -12.39 -5.04 13.41
N VAL A 191 -12.97 -4.68 14.55
CA VAL A 191 -12.62 -3.42 15.25
C VAL A 191 -11.10 -3.31 15.54
N ASN A 192 -10.41 -4.43 15.74
CA ASN A 192 -8.97 -4.47 15.98
C ASN A 192 -8.10 -4.84 14.76
N HIS A 193 -8.70 -5.07 13.58
CA HIS A 193 -7.99 -5.48 12.35
C HIS A 193 -8.67 -4.86 11.12
N PRO A 194 -7.97 -4.08 10.29
CA PRO A 194 -8.59 -3.28 9.24
C PRO A 194 -9.32 -4.14 8.20
N ALA A 195 -10.37 -3.59 7.60
CA ALA A 195 -10.99 -4.18 6.42
C ALA A 195 -10.08 -4.06 5.20
N ARG A 196 -10.15 -5.08 4.37
CA ARG A 196 -9.35 -5.28 3.15
C ARG A 196 -10.21 -5.93 2.06
N GLN A 197 -11.53 -5.73 2.11
CA GLN A 197 -12.48 -6.31 1.16
C GLN A 197 -12.23 -5.79 -0.26
N ASN A 198 -12.08 -4.49 -0.42
CA ASN A 198 -11.72 -3.83 -1.68
C ASN A 198 -10.21 -3.86 -1.99
N HIS A 199 -9.40 -4.59 -1.21
CA HIS A 199 -7.97 -4.73 -1.45
C HIS A 199 -7.70 -5.82 -2.49
N ARG A 200 -6.73 -5.59 -3.39
CA ARG A 200 -6.29 -6.56 -4.39
C ARG A 200 -4.77 -6.56 -4.43
N ILE A 201 -4.13 -7.72 -4.43
CA ILE A 201 -2.66 -7.86 -4.43
C ILE A 201 -2.16 -8.57 -5.68
N ILE A 202 -0.98 -8.19 -6.17
CA ILE A 202 -0.39 -8.78 -7.37
C ILE A 202 0.67 -9.80 -6.96
N PRO A 203 0.51 -11.10 -7.27
CA PRO A 203 1.55 -12.09 -7.01
C PRO A 203 2.74 -11.84 -7.94
N ILE A 204 3.95 -11.88 -7.39
CA ILE A 204 5.24 -11.78 -8.10
C ILE A 204 6.19 -12.88 -7.62
N GLN A 205 7.28 -13.11 -8.34
CA GLN A 205 8.33 -14.04 -7.91
C GLN A 205 9.64 -13.29 -7.67
N LEU A 206 10.23 -13.50 -6.49
CA LEU A 206 11.56 -12.96 -6.15
C LEU A 206 12.39 -14.08 -5.56
N ASN A 207 13.58 -14.32 -6.12
CA ASN A 207 14.51 -15.38 -5.75
C ASN A 207 13.86 -16.77 -5.69
N ASN A 208 13.00 -17.08 -6.69
CA ASN A 208 12.18 -18.30 -6.77
C ASN A 208 11.20 -18.52 -5.60
N GLU A 209 10.88 -17.46 -4.85
CA GLU A 209 9.88 -17.48 -3.78
C GLU A 209 8.62 -16.71 -4.22
N GLU A 210 7.48 -17.05 -3.64
CA GLU A 210 6.22 -16.32 -3.82
C GLU A 210 6.23 -15.03 -2.98
N TRP A 211 6.00 -13.90 -3.64
CA TRP A 211 5.85 -12.58 -3.04
C TRP A 211 4.61 -11.90 -3.60
N PHE A 212 4.17 -10.81 -2.96
CA PHE A 212 3.04 -10.03 -3.40
C PHE A 212 3.37 -8.54 -3.40
N PHE A 213 2.96 -7.86 -4.45
CA PHE A 213 3.07 -6.42 -4.62
C PHE A 213 1.72 -5.75 -4.35
N GLN A 214 1.75 -4.70 -3.54
CA GLN A 214 0.57 -3.88 -3.25
C GLN A 214 0.93 -2.42 -2.97
N PHE A 215 -0.03 -1.51 -3.14
CA PHE A 215 0.13 -0.15 -2.65
C PHE A 215 -0.10 -0.05 -1.14
N SER A 216 0.48 0.99 -0.53
CA SER A 216 0.17 1.39 0.84
C SER A 216 -1.14 2.19 0.84
N PRO A 217 -2.09 1.90 1.75
CA PRO A 217 -3.32 2.69 1.86
C PRO A 217 -3.09 4.10 2.42
N TYR A 218 -1.93 4.35 3.05
CA TYR A 218 -1.52 5.61 3.64
C TYR A 218 -0.17 6.03 3.06
N VAL A 219 -0.19 6.69 1.90
CA VAL A 219 1.00 7.00 1.13
C VAL A 219 1.83 8.13 1.76
N TYR A 220 3.16 8.00 1.71
CA TYR A 220 4.12 9.06 2.08
C TYR A 220 4.75 9.75 0.87
N TYR A 221 4.79 9.05 -0.26
CA TYR A 221 5.39 9.47 -1.53
C TYR A 221 4.64 8.79 -2.67
N ASN A 222 4.93 9.23 -3.90
CA ASN A 222 4.26 8.75 -5.10
C ASN A 222 4.36 7.22 -5.23
N GLU A 223 3.21 6.56 -5.47
CA GLU A 223 3.09 5.11 -5.63
C GLU A 223 3.73 4.29 -4.49
N HIS A 224 3.73 4.83 -3.26
CA HIS A 224 4.23 4.12 -2.07
C HIS A 224 3.58 2.73 -1.97
N SER A 225 4.42 1.72 -2.01
CA SER A 225 4.05 0.31 -2.12
C SER A 225 4.83 -0.56 -1.15
N ILE A 226 4.30 -1.77 -0.96
CA ILE A 226 4.80 -2.79 -0.06
C ILE A 226 4.93 -4.07 -0.87
N VAL A 227 6.10 -4.70 -0.79
CA VAL A 227 6.37 -6.02 -1.38
C VAL A 227 6.52 -7.01 -0.24
N LEU A 228 5.57 -7.93 -0.08
CA LEU A 228 5.44 -8.80 1.09
C LEU A 228 5.63 -10.26 0.71
N LYS A 229 6.27 -11.03 1.60
CA LYS A 229 6.50 -12.46 1.36
C LYS A 229 5.20 -13.25 1.40
N GLY A 230 5.04 -14.26 0.57
CA GLY A 230 3.84 -15.10 0.55
C GLY A 230 3.65 -15.92 1.83
N SER A 231 4.76 -16.37 2.45
CA SER A 231 4.78 -17.01 3.76
C SER A 231 4.88 -15.99 4.90
N HIS A 232 4.27 -16.30 6.04
CA HIS A 232 4.41 -15.53 7.27
C HIS A 232 5.71 -15.93 7.98
N ASP A 233 6.83 -15.42 7.48
CA ASP A 233 8.14 -15.60 8.11
C ASP A 233 8.62 -14.28 8.71
N PRO A 234 9.24 -14.28 9.90
CA PRO A 234 9.87 -13.09 10.45
C PRO A 234 10.91 -12.51 9.49
N MET A 235 10.98 -11.19 9.50
CA MET A 235 11.93 -10.45 8.68
C MET A 235 13.37 -10.80 9.07
N LYS A 236 14.23 -11.04 8.07
CA LYS A 236 15.65 -11.33 8.27
C LYS A 236 16.47 -10.83 7.10
N ILE A 237 17.51 -10.05 7.39
CA ILE A 237 18.40 -9.51 6.37
C ILE A 237 19.51 -10.52 6.09
N THR A 238 19.60 -10.95 4.83
CA THR A 238 20.57 -11.95 4.36
C THR A 238 21.03 -11.59 2.95
N LYS A 239 22.00 -12.33 2.40
CA LYS A 239 22.35 -12.25 0.98
C LYS A 239 21.11 -12.31 0.06
N ALA A 240 20.16 -13.20 0.36
CA ALA A 240 18.94 -13.38 -0.42
C ALA A 240 18.06 -12.12 -0.42
N THR A 241 18.14 -11.28 0.61
CA THR A 241 17.45 -9.98 0.64
C THR A 241 17.92 -9.12 -0.52
N PHE A 242 19.23 -8.98 -0.73
CA PHE A 242 19.77 -8.19 -1.85
C PHE A 242 19.40 -8.78 -3.21
N ASP A 243 19.43 -10.11 -3.34
CA ASP A 243 19.01 -10.80 -4.56
C ASP A 243 17.54 -10.47 -4.90
N ARG A 244 16.63 -10.51 -3.91
CA ARG A 244 15.20 -10.16 -4.05
C ARG A 244 14.98 -8.69 -4.40
N LEU A 245 15.66 -7.78 -3.72
CA LEU A 245 15.54 -6.33 -3.96
C LEU A 245 15.95 -6.00 -5.40
N LEU A 246 17.08 -6.54 -5.86
CA LEU A 246 17.58 -6.27 -7.21
C LEU A 246 16.70 -6.94 -8.28
N GLU A 247 16.18 -8.13 -8.05
CA GLU A 247 15.20 -8.77 -8.95
C GLU A 247 13.89 -8.00 -9.07
N PHE A 248 13.45 -7.36 -7.99
CA PHE A 248 12.27 -6.51 -8.04
C PHE A 248 12.50 -5.31 -8.97
N VAL A 249 13.66 -4.65 -8.88
CA VAL A 249 13.99 -3.52 -9.77
C VAL A 249 14.19 -3.97 -11.22
N GLU A 250 14.65 -5.19 -11.46
CA GLU A 250 14.67 -5.77 -12.82
C GLU A 250 13.25 -5.95 -13.39
N GLN A 251 12.26 -6.28 -12.56
CA GLN A 251 10.85 -6.40 -12.96
C GLN A 251 10.17 -5.02 -13.10
N PHE A 252 10.46 -4.09 -12.19
CA PHE A 252 9.85 -2.77 -12.11
C PHE A 252 10.93 -1.67 -12.12
N PRO A 253 11.56 -1.38 -13.27
CA PRO A 253 12.76 -0.53 -13.35
C PRO A 253 12.52 0.94 -13.00
N HIS A 254 11.27 1.39 -12.98
CA HIS A 254 10.86 2.73 -12.58
C HIS A 254 10.61 2.88 -11.07
N TYR A 255 10.71 1.79 -10.30
CA TYR A 255 10.53 1.80 -8.85
C TYR A 255 11.87 1.65 -8.13
N PHE A 256 12.00 2.31 -6.97
CA PHE A 256 13.01 1.93 -5.98
C PHE A 256 12.44 0.83 -5.08
N ILE A 257 13.30 0.10 -4.37
CA ILE A 257 12.90 -0.81 -3.30
C ILE A 257 13.95 -0.81 -2.18
N GLY A 258 13.49 -0.95 -0.95
CA GLY A 258 14.35 -0.98 0.23
C GLY A 258 13.76 -1.81 1.36
N SER A 259 14.63 -2.23 2.26
CA SER A 259 14.27 -2.98 3.46
C SER A 259 14.76 -2.24 4.69
N ASN A 260 14.00 -2.29 5.78
CA ASN A 260 14.52 -1.89 7.09
C ASN A 260 15.52 -2.95 7.58
N ALA A 261 16.28 -2.68 8.64
CA ALA A 261 17.05 -3.75 9.28
C ALA A 261 16.13 -4.74 10.01
N ASP A 262 16.62 -5.94 10.31
CA ASP A 262 15.94 -6.95 11.14
C ASP A 262 16.19 -6.74 12.65
N LEU A 263 16.40 -5.49 13.06
CA LEU A 263 16.65 -5.12 14.45
C LEU A 263 15.38 -4.62 15.15
N PRO A 264 15.17 -4.90 16.45
CA PRO A 264 14.00 -4.42 17.20
C PRO A 264 13.87 -2.89 17.27
N ILE A 265 14.95 -2.15 17.03
CA ILE A 265 15.04 -0.71 17.18
C ILE A 265 14.77 0.08 15.88
N VAL A 266 14.58 -0.60 14.74
CA VAL A 266 14.46 0.08 13.44
C VAL A 266 13.01 0.25 12.97
N GLY A 267 12.50 1.47 13.13
CA GLY A 267 11.26 1.96 12.49
C GLY A 267 9.98 1.20 12.85
N GLY A 268 8.86 1.61 12.26
CA GLY A 268 7.54 0.98 12.44
C GLY A 268 7.36 -0.36 11.72
N SER A 269 8.43 -1.15 11.57
CA SER A 269 8.44 -2.40 10.82
C SER A 269 7.59 -3.46 11.51
N ILE A 270 6.76 -4.18 10.74
CA ILE A 270 6.12 -5.41 11.21
C ILE A 270 7.15 -6.54 11.10
N LEU A 271 8.02 -6.67 12.11
CA LEU A 271 9.12 -7.63 12.10
C LEU A 271 8.67 -9.10 12.04
N SER A 272 7.39 -9.37 12.33
CA SER A 272 6.82 -10.72 12.26
C SER A 272 6.60 -11.23 10.84
N HIS A 273 6.64 -10.38 9.82
CA HIS A 273 6.41 -10.77 8.42
C HIS A 273 7.38 -10.03 7.50
N ASP A 274 8.19 -10.77 6.75
CA ASP A 274 9.18 -10.25 5.81
C ASP A 274 8.54 -9.42 4.68
N HIS A 275 9.00 -8.18 4.53
CA HIS A 275 8.47 -7.23 3.56
C HIS A 275 9.49 -6.13 3.23
N PHE A 276 9.28 -5.49 2.08
CA PHE A 276 10.05 -4.37 1.57
C PHE A 276 9.13 -3.18 1.30
N GLN A 277 9.71 -1.99 1.33
CA GLN A 277 9.07 -0.73 0.96
C GLN A 277 9.55 -0.34 -0.43
N SER A 278 8.64 0.11 -1.28
CA SER A 278 8.92 0.45 -2.66
C SER A 278 8.05 1.63 -3.11
N GLY A 279 8.33 2.18 -4.29
CA GLY A 279 7.51 3.21 -4.92
C GLY A 279 8.20 3.82 -6.13
N ASN A 280 7.43 4.59 -6.89
CA ASN A 280 7.94 5.38 -8.01
C ASN A 280 8.31 6.77 -7.50
N TYR A 281 9.43 6.82 -6.78
CA TYR A 281 9.90 8.02 -6.11
C TYR A 281 11.42 8.05 -6.03
N THR A 282 12.02 9.23 -6.23
CA THR A 282 13.47 9.42 -6.10
C THR A 282 13.78 10.17 -4.82
N PHE A 283 14.38 9.48 -3.84
CA PHE A 283 14.73 10.10 -2.56
C PHE A 283 15.93 11.04 -2.68
N ALA A 284 16.04 11.98 -1.73
CA ALA A 284 17.21 12.87 -1.62
C ALA A 284 18.54 12.08 -1.52
N MET A 285 18.55 10.96 -0.78
CA MET A 285 19.72 10.08 -0.65
C MET A 285 20.14 9.44 -1.98
N GLU A 286 19.20 9.18 -2.89
CA GLU A 286 19.47 8.63 -4.21
C GLU A 286 20.17 9.66 -5.11
N ARG A 287 19.78 10.94 -4.99
CA ARG A 287 20.37 12.08 -5.73
C ARG A 287 21.71 12.54 -5.16
N ALA A 288 22.00 12.22 -3.89
CA ALA A 288 23.23 12.64 -3.21
C ALA A 288 24.47 12.21 -4.03
N GLN A 289 25.47 13.08 -4.16
CA GLN A 289 26.69 12.73 -4.90
C GLN A 289 27.62 11.84 -4.06
N ILE A 290 28.49 11.08 -4.71
CA ILE A 290 29.59 10.41 -4.01
C ILE A 290 30.56 11.50 -3.53
N LEU A 291 30.82 11.52 -2.22
CA LEU A 291 31.78 12.43 -1.57
C LEU A 291 33.21 11.86 -1.65
N ARG A 292 33.35 10.55 -1.49
CA ARG A 292 34.63 9.85 -1.51
C ARG A 292 34.46 8.46 -2.12
N GLU A 293 35.16 8.22 -3.23
CA GLU A 293 35.27 6.89 -3.84
C GLU A 293 36.10 5.95 -2.95
N MET A 294 35.82 4.65 -3.05
CA MET A 294 36.49 3.61 -2.29
C MET A 294 36.73 2.41 -3.19
N ASP A 295 37.91 1.82 -3.09
CA ASP A 295 38.20 0.52 -3.70
C ASP A 295 37.99 -0.57 -2.66
N ILE A 296 37.35 -1.67 -3.08
CA ILE A 296 37.18 -2.87 -2.26
C ILE A 296 37.88 -4.01 -2.97
N GLU A 297 38.84 -4.64 -2.29
CA GLU A 297 39.63 -5.75 -2.85
C GLU A 297 38.72 -6.88 -3.35
N GLY A 298 38.95 -7.31 -4.59
CA GLY A 298 38.13 -8.31 -5.27
C GLY A 298 36.79 -7.79 -5.77
N PHE A 299 36.57 -6.46 -5.79
CA PHE A 299 35.41 -5.75 -6.34
C PHE A 299 35.78 -4.53 -7.19
N GLU A 300 36.90 -4.61 -7.91
CA GLU A 300 37.44 -3.54 -8.75
C GLU A 300 36.52 -3.18 -9.94
N ASP A 301 35.55 -4.04 -10.27
CA ASP A 301 34.51 -3.85 -11.29
C ASP A 301 33.23 -3.19 -10.76
N VAL A 302 33.16 -2.86 -9.47
CA VAL A 302 32.02 -2.21 -8.82
C VAL A 302 32.43 -0.81 -8.36
N GLU A 303 31.70 0.23 -8.77
CA GLU A 303 31.90 1.58 -8.25
C GLU A 303 31.37 1.62 -6.81
N VAL A 304 32.22 1.98 -5.85
CA VAL A 304 31.86 2.09 -4.44
C VAL A 304 32.24 3.47 -3.91
N GLY A 305 31.39 4.06 -3.08
CA GLY A 305 31.72 5.34 -2.46
C GLY A 305 30.81 5.72 -1.30
N ILE A 306 31.33 6.61 -0.45
CA ILE A 306 30.56 7.27 0.61
C ILE A 306 29.82 8.44 -0.02
N VAL A 307 28.51 8.56 0.22
CA VAL A 307 27.71 9.66 -0.33
C VAL A 307 27.77 10.90 0.58
N LYS A 308 27.60 12.07 -0.03
CA LYS A 308 27.44 13.35 0.67
C LYS A 308 26.07 13.39 1.35
N TRP A 309 25.95 12.73 2.49
CA TRP A 309 24.73 12.54 3.27
C TRP A 309 25.03 12.70 4.77
N PRO A 310 24.10 13.21 5.61
CA PRO A 310 24.35 13.43 7.04
C PRO A 310 24.59 12.14 7.85
N LEU A 311 24.28 10.97 7.29
CA LEU A 311 24.48 9.66 7.91
C LEU A 311 25.44 8.81 7.07
N SER A 312 26.07 7.82 7.71
CA SER A 312 26.95 6.84 7.05
C SER A 312 26.18 6.03 6.02
N VAL A 313 26.45 6.27 4.74
CA VAL A 313 25.81 5.58 3.62
C VAL A 313 26.86 5.21 2.58
N ILE A 314 26.86 3.93 2.20
CA ILE A 314 27.69 3.38 1.12
C ILE A 314 26.80 3.25 -0.11
N ARG A 315 27.27 3.76 -1.24
CA ARG A 315 26.68 3.53 -2.55
C ARG A 315 27.54 2.54 -3.31
N THR A 316 26.89 1.57 -3.93
CA THR A 316 27.49 0.64 -4.88
C THR A 316 26.78 0.76 -6.23
N ARG A 317 27.53 0.65 -7.34
CA ARG A 317 26.98 0.61 -8.70
C ARG A 317 27.75 -0.39 -9.55
N SER A 318 27.00 -1.24 -10.24
CA SER A 318 27.54 -2.16 -11.24
C SER A 318 26.44 -2.50 -12.24
N LYS A 319 26.86 -2.95 -13.42
CA LYS A 319 25.95 -3.56 -14.41
C LYS A 319 25.66 -5.03 -14.09
N ASP A 320 26.46 -5.65 -13.22
CA ASP A 320 26.28 -7.04 -12.80
C ASP A 320 25.59 -7.09 -11.44
N ARG A 321 24.32 -7.54 -11.45
CA ARG A 321 23.51 -7.74 -10.26
C ARG A 321 24.18 -8.68 -9.25
N TYR A 322 24.81 -9.75 -9.70
CA TYR A 322 25.42 -10.73 -8.80
C TYR A 322 26.61 -10.14 -8.05
N ARG A 323 27.37 -9.25 -8.69
CA ARG A 323 28.48 -8.50 -8.07
C ARG A 323 27.96 -7.55 -7.01
N LEU A 324 26.86 -6.85 -7.27
CA LEU A 324 26.19 -6.01 -6.27
C LEU A 324 25.73 -6.83 -5.05
N THR A 325 25.09 -7.98 -5.26
CA THR A 325 24.67 -8.85 -4.16
C THR A 325 25.86 -9.33 -3.34
N GLN A 326 26.92 -9.83 -4.00
CA GLN A 326 28.11 -10.34 -3.31
C GLN A 326 28.77 -9.26 -2.44
N LEU A 327 28.91 -8.04 -2.98
CA LEU A 327 29.48 -6.93 -2.23
C LEU A 327 28.58 -6.49 -1.07
N ALA A 328 27.26 -6.43 -1.29
CA ALA A 328 26.30 -6.08 -0.24
C ALA A 328 26.31 -7.10 0.91
N ASP A 329 26.43 -8.40 0.60
CA ASP A 329 26.57 -9.46 1.61
C ASP A 329 27.91 -9.36 2.36
N LEU A 330 29.01 -9.02 1.68
CA LEU A 330 30.29 -8.72 2.33
C LEU A 330 30.15 -7.56 3.32
N ILE A 331 29.56 -6.44 2.89
CA ILE A 331 29.32 -5.26 3.74
C ILE A 331 28.43 -5.62 4.93
N LEU A 332 27.35 -6.36 4.72
CA LEU A 332 26.44 -6.81 5.78
C LEU A 332 27.18 -7.67 6.82
N LYS A 333 28.01 -8.62 6.38
CA LYS A 333 28.82 -9.45 7.28
C LYS A 333 29.84 -8.63 8.05
N SER A 334 30.50 -7.67 7.41
CA SER A 334 31.41 -6.76 8.10
C SER A 334 30.68 -5.92 9.14
N TRP A 335 29.50 -5.39 8.83
CA TRP A 335 28.66 -4.63 9.76
C TRP A 335 28.22 -5.46 10.96
N ASN A 336 27.74 -6.69 10.74
CA ASN A 336 27.28 -7.58 11.81
C ASN A 336 28.40 -8.00 12.78
N ASN A 337 29.65 -8.03 12.31
CA ASN A 337 30.81 -8.34 13.13
C ASN A 337 31.50 -7.09 13.70
N TYR A 338 31.01 -5.90 13.37
CA TYR A 338 31.59 -4.66 13.85
C TYR A 338 31.12 -4.37 15.28
N SER A 339 32.06 -4.06 16.15
CA SER A 339 31.82 -3.50 17.48
C SER A 339 32.63 -2.23 17.63
N ASP A 340 31.98 -1.16 18.06
CA ASP A 340 32.66 0.05 18.48
C ASP A 340 32.75 0.03 20.02
N GLU A 341 33.95 -0.17 20.55
CA GLU A 341 34.20 -0.13 21.99
C GLU A 341 34.33 1.31 22.53
N SER A 342 34.28 2.32 21.65
CA SER A 342 34.60 3.72 22.01
C SER A 342 33.52 4.49 22.75
#